data_AF-A0A6F9BVX4-F1
#
_entry.id   AF-A0A6F9BVX4-F1
#
_cell.length_a   1.000
_cell.length_b   1.000
_cell.length_c   1.000
_cell.angle_alpha   90.00
_cell.angle_beta   90.00
_cell.angle_gamma   90.00
#
_symmetry.space_group_name_H-M   'P 1'
#
loop_
_entity.id
_entity.type
_entity.pdbx_description
1 polymer ?
#
loop_
_entity_poly.entity_id
_entity_poly.type
_entity_poly.pdbx_seq_one_letter_code
_entity_poly.pdbx_strand_id
1 'polypeptide(L)'
;FDYQELLHNSSFCLVPRGRRLGSFRFLEALQVRRFPVKILSLRGSSRLQVVTLAACIPVILSNGWELPFSEIIDWSKAAIIGDERLLLQIIQDRINSHISRNKLMWNSLPGGLYVLPQFSTDAAVFPFYYSSLGKSPSQEFTAVIQAVTPLQSQLQPVVKLIIAVAKSKFCAQIIVLWNCDKPLPPKSKWPSTTVPITVIEGERKTMSSRFSPHDVILTDAVLSLDEDSVLSTNEVDFAFIVWHSFPDRIVGYPARSHYWDGSKSRWGYTSKWTNEYSMVLTGAAFYHR
;
A
#
# COMPACT_ATOMS: atom_id res chain seq x y z
N PHE A 1 35.60 -24.93 11.02
CA PHE A 1 34.34 -24.95 11.78
C PHE A 1 33.64 -26.26 11.49
N ASP A 2 33.33 -27.04 12.52
CA ASP A 2 32.51 -28.23 12.35
C ASP A 2 31.09 -27.79 11.96
N TYR A 3 30.67 -28.21 10.78
CA TYR A 3 29.38 -27.85 10.20
C TYR A 3 28.22 -28.42 11.03
N GLN A 4 28.40 -29.60 11.63
CA GLN A 4 27.39 -30.23 12.48
C GLN A 4 27.24 -29.48 13.80
N GLU A 5 28.36 -29.09 14.41
CA GLU A 5 28.37 -28.28 15.63
C GLU A 5 27.74 -26.90 15.41
N LEU A 6 28.07 -26.25 14.29
CA LEU A 6 27.51 -24.94 13.91
C LEU A 6 25.99 -25.04 13.67
N LEU A 7 25.52 -26.08 12.97
CA LEU A 7 24.09 -26.32 12.78
C LEU A 7 23.36 -26.60 14.11
N HIS A 8 24.01 -27.32 15.02
CA HIS A 8 23.44 -27.66 16.32
C HIS A 8 23.35 -26.46 17.27
N ASN A 9 24.27 -25.49 17.15
CA ASN A 9 24.32 -24.28 17.97
C ASN A 9 23.61 -23.06 17.37
N SER A 10 23.11 -23.15 16.13
CA SER A 10 22.43 -22.04 15.44
C SER A 10 20.97 -21.89 15.85
N SER A 11 20.51 -20.65 16.07
CA SER A 11 19.12 -20.33 16.43
C SER A 11 18.18 -20.13 15.22
N PHE A 12 18.75 -19.95 14.03
CA PHE A 12 18.01 -19.82 12.78
C PHE A 12 18.80 -20.50 11.64
N CYS A 13 18.11 -20.99 10.62
CA CYS A 13 18.72 -21.56 9.42
C CYS A 13 18.14 -20.89 8.18
N LEU A 14 19.01 -20.25 7.41
CA LEU A 14 18.73 -19.79 6.05
C LEU A 14 19.45 -20.75 5.10
N VAL A 15 18.71 -21.40 4.22
CA VAL A 15 19.30 -22.24 3.17
C VAL A 15 19.29 -21.44 1.86
N PRO A 16 20.39 -20.72 1.53
CA PRO A 16 20.47 -20.01 0.26
C PRO A 16 20.61 -20.98 -0.92
N ARG A 17 20.11 -20.54 -2.07
CA ARG A 17 20.22 -21.25 -3.35
C ARG A 17 21.67 -21.57 -3.71
N GLY A 18 21.95 -22.85 -4.00
CA GLY A 18 23.10 -23.25 -4.82
C GLY A 18 22.75 -23.19 -6.32
N ARG A 19 23.73 -22.92 -7.19
CA ARG A 19 23.51 -22.79 -8.66
C ARG A 19 23.13 -24.10 -9.38
N ARG A 20 23.13 -25.26 -8.71
CA ARG A 20 22.97 -26.60 -9.32
C ARG A 20 21.72 -27.32 -8.78
N LEU A 21 20.98 -28.00 -9.66
CA LEU A 21 19.94 -28.97 -9.29
C LEU A 21 20.56 -30.08 -8.40
N GLY A 22 19.89 -30.47 -7.32
CA GLY A 22 20.31 -31.57 -6.44
C GLY A 22 21.10 -31.20 -5.18
N SER A 23 20.85 -30.04 -4.57
CA SER A 23 21.51 -29.66 -3.31
C SER A 23 21.00 -30.50 -2.12
N PHE A 24 21.78 -31.48 -1.68
CA PHE A 24 21.57 -32.31 -0.47
C PHE A 24 21.39 -31.50 0.83
N ARG A 25 21.80 -30.22 0.84
CA ARG A 25 21.70 -29.33 2.01
C ARG A 25 20.26 -29.04 2.47
N PHE A 26 19.27 -29.24 1.60
CA PHE A 26 17.85 -29.08 1.95
C PHE A 26 17.37 -30.19 2.92
N LEU A 27 17.81 -31.43 2.68
CA LEU A 27 17.42 -32.59 3.50
C LEU A 27 18.11 -32.60 4.86
N GLU A 28 19.40 -32.22 4.89
CA GLU A 28 20.19 -32.11 6.13
C GLU A 28 19.64 -31.03 7.06
N ALA A 29 19.25 -29.87 6.52
CA ALA A 29 18.62 -28.80 7.29
C ALA A 29 17.26 -29.24 7.88
N LEU A 30 16.53 -30.14 7.23
CA LEU A 30 15.24 -30.66 7.69
C LEU A 30 15.38 -31.72 8.80
N GLN A 31 16.47 -32.48 8.85
CA GLN A 31 16.70 -33.56 9.85
C GLN A 31 17.01 -33.06 11.27
N VAL A 32 17.48 -31.81 11.42
CA VAL A 32 17.79 -31.26 12.74
C VAL A 32 16.50 -30.92 13.50
N ARG A 33 16.31 -31.58 14.65
CA ARG A 33 15.07 -31.67 15.42
C ARG A 33 14.73 -30.46 16.32
N ARG A 34 15.60 -29.45 16.41
CA ARG A 34 15.48 -28.38 17.43
C ARG A 34 15.05 -27.00 16.91
N PHE A 35 14.68 -26.87 15.64
CA PHE A 35 14.29 -25.58 15.07
C PHE A 35 12.79 -25.31 15.23
N PRO A 36 12.33 -24.18 15.79
CA PRO A 36 10.91 -23.84 15.79
C PRO A 36 10.41 -23.29 14.43
N VAL A 37 11.30 -22.75 13.58
CA VAL A 37 10.95 -22.20 12.25
C VAL A 37 12.09 -22.46 11.26
N LYS A 38 11.77 -22.97 10.06
CA LYS A 38 12.73 -23.19 8.96
C LYS A 38 12.30 -22.41 7.71
N ILE A 39 13.18 -21.56 7.16
CA ILE A 39 12.91 -20.83 5.92
C ILE A 39 13.52 -21.59 4.74
N LEU A 40 12.66 -22.00 3.82
CA LEU A 40 12.91 -22.87 2.69
C LEU A 40 12.65 -22.10 1.38
N SER A 41 13.65 -22.03 0.51
CA SER A 41 13.43 -21.67 -0.89
C SER A 41 13.49 -22.96 -1.70
N LEU A 42 12.34 -23.38 -2.24
CA LEU A 42 12.19 -24.65 -2.96
C LEU A 42 12.19 -24.43 -4.48
N ARG A 43 12.98 -25.24 -5.20
CA ARG A 43 12.75 -25.54 -6.62
C ARG A 43 13.08 -27.00 -6.91
N GLY A 44 12.11 -27.70 -7.49
CA GLY A 44 12.30 -28.95 -8.24
C GLY A 44 12.87 -30.14 -7.46
N SER A 45 12.01 -31.01 -6.94
CA SER A 45 12.33 -32.43 -6.85
C SER A 45 11.04 -33.24 -6.97
N SER A 46 10.99 -34.11 -7.96
CA SER A 46 9.92 -35.08 -8.20
C SER A 46 10.05 -36.35 -7.34
N ARG A 47 10.91 -36.36 -6.31
CA ARG A 47 10.95 -37.42 -5.31
C ARG A 47 11.40 -36.87 -3.97
N LEU A 48 10.51 -36.88 -2.98
CA LEU A 48 10.89 -36.84 -1.57
C LEU A 48 9.88 -37.68 -0.77
N GLN A 49 10.37 -38.71 -0.09
CA GLN A 49 9.62 -39.45 0.92
C GLN A 49 9.37 -38.52 2.12
N VAL A 50 8.10 -38.45 2.51
CA VAL A 50 7.55 -38.21 3.86
C VAL A 50 8.48 -37.47 4.84
N VAL A 51 8.17 -36.20 5.12
CA VAL A 51 8.72 -35.49 6.29
C VAL A 51 7.57 -34.98 7.14
N THR A 52 7.03 -35.87 7.97
CA THR A 52 6.08 -35.56 9.05
C THR A 52 6.75 -35.66 10.41
N LEU A 53 8.02 -35.26 10.54
CA LEU A 53 8.80 -35.49 11.77
C LEU A 53 9.77 -34.36 12.16
N ALA A 54 9.46 -33.11 11.83
CA ALA A 54 10.14 -31.98 12.46
C ALA A 54 9.09 -30.96 12.91
N ALA A 55 9.07 -30.63 14.20
CA ALA A 55 8.20 -29.64 14.82
C ALA A 55 8.58 -28.19 14.39
N CYS A 56 8.72 -27.97 13.09
CA CYS A 56 9.18 -26.73 12.48
C CYS A 56 8.12 -26.23 11.51
N ILE A 57 7.78 -24.95 11.56
CA ILE A 57 6.93 -24.33 10.53
C ILE A 57 7.80 -24.02 9.29
N PRO A 58 7.54 -24.62 8.12
CA PRO A 58 8.24 -24.30 6.89
C PRO A 58 7.79 -22.92 6.37
N VAL A 59 8.75 -22.06 6.00
CA VAL A 59 8.49 -20.78 5.32
C VAL A 59 8.93 -20.92 3.88
N ILE A 60 8.02 -20.87 2.91
CA ILE A 60 8.33 -21.06 1.49
C ILE A 60 8.45 -19.69 0.80
N LEU A 61 9.61 -19.42 0.19
CA LEU A 61 9.88 -18.17 -0.52
C LEU A 61 10.11 -18.42 -2.01
N SER A 62 9.04 -18.42 -2.81
CA SER A 62 9.10 -18.66 -4.26
C SER A 62 7.87 -18.09 -4.97
N ASN A 63 8.08 -17.18 -5.92
CA ASN A 63 7.00 -16.62 -6.72
C ASN A 63 6.69 -17.55 -7.91
N GLY A 64 5.46 -18.07 -7.99
CA GLY A 64 4.93 -18.71 -9.21
C GLY A 64 5.31 -20.18 -9.44
N TRP A 65 5.50 -20.98 -8.38
CA TRP A 65 5.78 -22.42 -8.50
C TRP A 65 4.66 -23.26 -7.88
N GLU A 66 4.26 -24.32 -8.59
CA GLU A 66 3.41 -25.38 -8.05
C GLU A 66 4.22 -26.16 -7.01
N LEU A 67 3.74 -26.15 -5.76
CA LEU A 67 4.42 -26.81 -4.66
C LEU A 67 4.27 -28.33 -4.81
N PRO A 68 5.28 -29.13 -4.43
CA PRO A 68 5.20 -30.58 -4.57
C PRO A 68 4.01 -31.12 -3.77
N PHE A 69 3.25 -32.03 -4.37
CA PHE A 69 2.05 -32.63 -3.77
C PHE A 69 0.96 -31.60 -3.38
N SER A 70 0.80 -30.50 -4.14
CA SER A 70 -0.29 -29.53 -3.90
C SER A 70 -1.69 -30.17 -4.01
N GLU A 71 -1.78 -31.32 -4.65
CA GLU A 71 -2.95 -32.18 -4.75
C GLU A 71 -3.24 -33.00 -3.48
N ILE A 72 -2.28 -33.11 -2.55
CA ILE A 72 -2.40 -33.88 -1.29
C ILE A 72 -2.25 -32.97 -0.06
N ILE A 73 -1.36 -31.98 -0.12
CA ILE A 73 -1.00 -31.09 0.99
C ILE A 73 -1.55 -29.70 0.71
N ASP A 74 -2.41 -29.22 1.62
CA ASP A 74 -2.81 -27.82 1.64
C ASP A 74 -1.69 -26.96 2.23
N TRP A 75 -0.79 -26.50 1.35
CA TRP A 75 0.37 -25.70 1.73
C TRP A 75 0.01 -24.35 2.36
N SER A 76 -1.20 -23.83 2.13
CA SER A 76 -1.68 -22.62 2.80
C SER A 76 -1.85 -22.80 4.32
N LYS A 77 -2.05 -24.05 4.76
CA LYS A 77 -2.16 -24.44 6.17
C LYS A 77 -0.87 -24.99 6.74
N ALA A 78 0.00 -25.53 5.89
CA ALA A 78 1.22 -26.21 6.30
C ALA A 78 2.48 -25.32 6.28
N ALA A 79 2.46 -24.18 5.59
CA ALA A 79 3.63 -23.31 5.41
C ALA A 79 3.29 -21.81 5.49
N ILE A 80 4.28 -20.99 5.87
CA ILE A 80 4.22 -19.53 5.72
C ILE A 80 4.78 -19.22 4.32
N ILE A 81 3.95 -18.74 3.40
CA ILE A 81 4.38 -18.43 2.03
C ILE A 81 4.71 -16.93 1.97
N GLY A 82 5.88 -16.58 1.45
CA GLY A 82 6.30 -15.20 1.25
C GLY A 82 6.95 -14.98 -0.11
N ASP A 83 6.91 -13.75 -0.61
CA ASP A 83 7.63 -13.40 -1.84
C ASP A 83 9.16 -13.43 -1.58
N GLU A 84 9.96 -13.84 -2.57
CA GLU A 84 11.42 -13.90 -2.41
C GLU A 84 12.06 -12.54 -2.10
N ARG A 85 11.40 -11.44 -2.49
CA ARG A 85 11.79 -10.06 -2.18
C ARG A 85 11.69 -9.75 -0.67
N LEU A 86 11.12 -10.65 0.15
CA LEU A 86 10.74 -10.40 1.55
C LEU A 86 11.70 -10.94 2.59
N LEU A 87 12.77 -11.60 2.16
CA LEU A 87 13.71 -12.24 3.07
C LEU A 87 14.20 -11.28 4.16
N LEU A 88 14.68 -10.09 3.76
CA LEU A 88 15.23 -9.11 4.69
C LEU A 88 14.16 -8.50 5.60
N GLN A 89 12.95 -8.33 5.10
CA GLN A 89 11.82 -7.78 5.83
C GLN A 89 11.26 -8.76 6.88
N ILE A 90 11.18 -10.05 6.57
CA ILE A 90 10.80 -11.09 7.53
C ILE A 90 11.83 -11.18 8.66
N ILE A 91 13.12 -11.08 8.32
CA ILE A 91 14.20 -11.06 9.31
C ILE A 91 14.11 -9.80 10.18
N GLN A 92 13.87 -8.64 9.56
CA GLN A 92 13.71 -7.36 10.26
C GLN A 92 12.55 -7.40 11.26
N ASP A 93 11.38 -7.93 10.89
CA ASP A 93 10.23 -8.06 11.80
C ASP A 93 10.50 -9.03 12.96
N ARG A 94 11.36 -10.04 12.76
CA ARG A 94 11.75 -10.99 13.81
C ARG A 94 12.80 -10.40 14.77
N ILE A 95 13.68 -9.53 14.27
CA ILE A 95 14.64 -8.80 15.11
C ILE A 95 13.90 -7.69 15.87
N ASN A 96 13.00 -6.97 15.19
CA ASN A 96 12.21 -5.88 15.76
C ASN A 96 10.79 -6.33 16.06
N SER A 97 10.64 -7.24 17.03
CA SER A 97 9.34 -7.82 17.41
C SER A 97 8.26 -6.77 17.76
N HIS A 98 8.67 -5.61 18.29
CA HIS A 98 7.82 -4.48 18.66
C HIS A 98 7.21 -3.72 17.46
N ILE A 99 7.72 -3.91 16.24
CA ILE A 99 7.20 -3.32 15.00
C ILE A 99 6.84 -4.43 13.99
N SER A 100 6.69 -5.67 14.47
CA SER A 100 6.40 -6.82 13.61
C SER A 100 4.98 -6.75 13.05
N ARG A 101 4.84 -7.08 11.76
CA ARG A 101 3.53 -7.17 11.10
C ARG A 101 2.75 -8.39 11.60
N ASN A 102 1.42 -8.26 11.68
CA ASN A 102 0.55 -9.35 12.10
C ASN A 102 0.68 -10.56 11.14
N LYS A 103 0.58 -11.79 11.69
CA LYS A 103 0.60 -13.05 10.93
C LYS A 103 -0.45 -13.09 9.81
N LEU A 104 -1.64 -12.54 10.05
CA LEU A 104 -2.69 -12.45 9.04
C LEU A 104 -2.25 -11.59 7.85
N MET A 105 -1.49 -10.52 8.10
CA MET A 105 -0.99 -9.65 7.03
C MET A 105 0.07 -10.34 6.18
N TRP A 106 0.89 -11.21 6.79
CA TRP A 106 1.85 -12.03 6.04
C TRP A 106 1.17 -13.02 5.10
N ASN A 107 0.08 -13.63 5.56
CA ASN A 107 -0.56 -14.76 4.88
C ASN A 107 -1.74 -14.35 3.97
N SER A 108 -2.05 -13.06 3.85
CA SER A 108 -3.19 -12.55 3.07
C SER A 108 -2.72 -11.59 2.00
N LEU A 109 -3.19 -11.73 0.75
CA LEU A 109 -2.94 -10.76 -0.33
C LEU A 109 -3.45 -9.36 0.07
N PRO A 110 -2.73 -8.26 -0.25
CA PRO A 110 -1.49 -8.19 -1.05
C PRO A 110 -0.20 -8.52 -0.27
N GLY A 111 -0.32 -8.84 1.02
CA GLY A 111 0.80 -9.25 1.90
C GLY A 111 1.38 -8.08 2.70
N GLY A 112 2.18 -8.41 3.72
CA GLY A 112 2.88 -7.43 4.55
C GLY A 112 3.87 -6.53 3.79
N LEU A 113 4.14 -6.82 2.52
CA LEU A 113 4.96 -6.02 1.60
C LEU A 113 4.50 -4.58 1.41
N TYR A 114 3.19 -4.46 1.16
CA TYR A 114 2.55 -3.22 0.78
C TYR A 114 2.10 -2.45 2.02
N VAL A 115 2.18 -3.09 3.19
CA VAL A 115 2.01 -2.47 4.49
C VAL A 115 3.35 -2.05 5.03
N LEU A 116 3.62 -0.76 4.90
CA LEU A 116 4.79 -0.13 5.47
C LEU A 116 4.59 -0.02 7.01
N PRO A 117 5.38 -0.72 7.84
CA PRO A 117 5.16 -0.80 9.30
C PRO A 117 5.25 0.56 10.01
N GLN A 118 5.91 1.53 9.39
CA GLN A 118 5.97 2.91 9.89
C GLN A 118 4.60 3.63 9.87
N PHE A 119 3.61 3.11 9.13
CA PHE A 119 2.26 3.69 9.10
C PHE A 119 1.35 3.03 10.14
N SER A 120 1.24 1.69 10.12
CA SER A 120 0.48 0.94 11.11
C SER A 120 0.80 -0.56 11.03
N THR A 121 0.68 -1.24 12.17
CA THR A 121 0.71 -2.71 12.28
C THR A 121 -0.68 -3.32 12.48
N ASP A 122 -1.72 -2.49 12.64
CA ASP A 122 -3.11 -2.95 12.73
C ASP A 122 -3.66 -3.26 11.33
N ALA A 123 -4.07 -4.50 11.09
CA ALA A 123 -4.71 -4.89 9.82
C ALA A 123 -5.99 -4.08 9.58
N ALA A 124 -6.63 -3.62 10.64
CA ALA A 124 -7.96 -3.06 10.58
C ALA A 124 -8.01 -1.59 10.12
N VAL A 125 -6.86 -0.99 9.79
CA VAL A 125 -6.74 0.33 9.13
C VAL A 125 -6.39 0.22 7.65
N PHE A 126 -6.27 -0.99 7.11
CA PHE A 126 -5.97 -1.19 5.70
C PHE A 126 -7.23 -1.60 4.91
N PRO A 127 -7.52 -0.96 3.77
CA PRO A 127 -8.78 -1.18 3.06
C PRO A 127 -8.95 -2.60 2.52
N PHE A 128 -7.84 -3.28 2.21
CA PHE A 128 -7.84 -4.66 1.74
C PHE A 128 -8.29 -5.69 2.79
N TYR A 129 -8.32 -5.33 4.07
CA TYR A 129 -8.81 -6.22 5.14
C TYR A 129 -10.22 -5.87 5.62
N TYR A 130 -10.88 -4.85 5.08
CA TYR A 130 -12.21 -4.45 5.53
C TYR A 130 -13.25 -5.55 5.37
N SER A 131 -13.27 -6.21 4.21
CA SER A 131 -14.21 -7.30 3.94
C SER A 131 -14.01 -8.50 4.89
N SER A 132 -12.75 -8.92 5.12
CA SER A 132 -12.46 -10.07 5.99
C SER A 132 -12.66 -9.77 7.47
N LEU A 133 -12.54 -8.51 7.89
CA LEU A 133 -12.71 -8.07 9.27
C LEU A 133 -14.12 -7.52 9.57
N GLY A 134 -15.01 -7.48 8.58
CA GLY A 134 -16.34 -6.88 8.71
C GLY A 134 -16.31 -5.39 9.06
N LYS A 135 -15.24 -4.69 8.66
CA LYS A 135 -15.08 -3.24 8.84
C LYS A 135 -15.54 -2.48 7.60
N SER A 136 -15.89 -1.21 7.80
CA SER A 136 -16.20 -0.26 6.73
C SER A 136 -15.40 1.02 6.93
N PRO A 137 -15.03 1.73 5.85
CA PRO A 137 -14.36 3.01 5.97
C PRO A 137 -15.25 4.06 6.66
N SER A 138 -14.60 5.09 7.19
CA SER A 138 -15.25 6.30 7.71
C SER A 138 -16.30 6.85 6.75
N GLN A 139 -17.37 7.42 7.31
CA GLN A 139 -18.46 8.05 6.55
C GLN A 139 -18.11 9.45 6.04
N GLU A 140 -16.92 9.95 6.38
CA GLU A 140 -16.44 11.27 6.03
C GLU A 140 -15.07 11.21 5.37
N PHE A 141 -14.74 12.25 4.61
CA PHE A 141 -13.44 12.42 3.97
C PHE A 141 -12.78 13.75 4.34
N THR A 142 -11.45 13.79 4.19
CA THR A 142 -10.66 15.01 4.26
C THR A 142 -10.26 15.41 2.84
N ALA A 143 -10.51 16.67 2.47
CA ALA A 143 -10.03 17.20 1.20
C ALA A 143 -8.63 17.79 1.36
N VAL A 144 -7.75 17.52 0.39
CA VAL A 144 -6.39 18.06 0.31
C VAL A 144 -6.26 18.79 -1.02
N ILE A 145 -6.23 20.12 -0.95
CA ILE A 145 -6.11 21.00 -2.10
C ILE A 145 -4.70 21.56 -2.16
N GLN A 146 -4.03 21.36 -3.28
CA GLN A 146 -2.69 21.90 -3.47
C GLN A 146 -2.74 23.28 -4.13
N ALA A 147 -2.40 24.32 -3.37
CA ALA A 147 -2.38 25.71 -3.85
C ALA A 147 -0.96 26.11 -4.27
N VAL A 148 -0.76 26.47 -5.53
CA VAL A 148 0.53 26.90 -6.08
C VAL A 148 0.50 28.36 -6.53
N THR A 149 -0.69 28.94 -6.70
CA THR A 149 -0.86 30.35 -7.05
C THR A 149 -1.35 31.18 -5.85
N PRO A 150 -1.02 32.49 -5.80
CA PRO A 150 -1.45 33.35 -4.71
C PRO A 150 -2.96 33.63 -4.78
N LEU A 151 -3.59 33.71 -3.60
CA LEU A 151 -5.00 34.04 -3.46
C LEU A 151 -5.24 35.54 -3.66
N GLN A 152 -5.75 35.89 -4.84
CA GLN A 152 -5.94 37.27 -5.30
C GLN A 152 -7.42 37.66 -5.35
N SER A 153 -8.32 36.74 -5.69
CA SER A 153 -9.74 37.04 -5.91
C SER A 153 -10.66 35.91 -5.46
N GLN A 154 -11.84 36.27 -4.94
CA GLN A 154 -12.90 35.33 -4.58
C GLN A 154 -13.49 34.58 -5.79
N LEU A 155 -13.19 35.04 -7.01
CA LEU A 155 -13.64 34.40 -8.25
C LEU A 155 -12.66 33.34 -8.78
N GLN A 156 -11.49 33.16 -8.14
CA GLN A 156 -10.50 32.18 -8.56
C GLN A 156 -11.05 30.74 -8.45
N PRO A 157 -10.62 29.83 -9.35
CA PRO A 157 -11.07 28.43 -9.34
C PRO A 157 -10.91 27.76 -7.97
N VAL A 158 -9.77 27.94 -7.32
CA VAL A 158 -9.49 27.36 -6.00
C VAL A 158 -10.51 27.75 -4.92
N VAL A 159 -11.00 28.99 -4.93
CA VAL A 159 -12.03 29.45 -3.97
C VAL A 159 -13.36 28.78 -4.26
N LYS A 160 -13.75 28.72 -5.54
CA LYS A 160 -14.98 28.04 -5.96
C LYS A 160 -14.94 26.55 -5.62
N LEU A 161 -13.78 25.91 -5.81
CA LEU A 161 -13.55 24.52 -5.47
C LEU A 161 -13.65 24.28 -3.95
N ILE A 162 -13.01 25.12 -3.13
CA ILE A 162 -13.13 25.05 -1.66
C ILE A 162 -14.60 25.13 -1.24
N ILE A 163 -15.36 26.08 -1.80
CA ILE A 163 -16.79 26.24 -1.49
C ILE A 163 -17.60 25.03 -1.95
N ALA A 164 -17.30 24.46 -3.13
CA ALA A 164 -18.01 23.29 -3.65
C ALA A 164 -17.77 22.05 -2.77
N VAL A 165 -16.53 21.83 -2.35
CA VAL A 165 -16.15 20.73 -1.44
C VAL A 165 -16.75 20.94 -0.04
N ALA A 166 -16.69 22.15 0.50
CA ALA A 166 -17.23 22.48 1.83
C ALA A 166 -18.74 22.27 1.95
N LYS A 167 -19.47 22.33 0.82
CA LYS A 167 -20.92 22.05 0.78
C LYS A 167 -21.26 20.57 0.79
N SER A 168 -20.27 19.68 0.59
CA SER A 168 -20.48 18.24 0.67
C SER A 168 -20.88 17.87 2.09
N LYS A 169 -21.88 17.00 2.21
CA LYS A 169 -22.33 16.48 3.51
C LYS A 169 -21.36 15.48 4.15
N PHE A 170 -20.38 15.00 3.38
CA PHE A 170 -19.39 14.01 3.81
C PHE A 170 -18.01 14.63 4.07
N CYS A 171 -17.84 15.94 3.85
CA CYS A 171 -16.56 16.61 4.07
C CYS A 171 -16.38 16.92 5.56
N ALA A 172 -15.39 16.29 6.21
CA ALA A 172 -15.05 16.57 7.60
C ALA A 172 -14.20 17.84 7.73
N GLN A 173 -13.23 18.01 6.83
CA GLN A 173 -12.29 19.14 6.85
C GLN A 173 -11.65 19.35 5.48
N ILE A 174 -11.13 20.56 5.27
CA ILE A 174 -10.35 20.92 4.08
C ILE A 174 -8.95 21.32 4.53
N ILE A 175 -7.95 20.65 3.98
CA ILE A 175 -6.55 20.99 4.13
C ILE A 175 -6.07 21.65 2.85
N VAL A 176 -5.53 22.85 2.96
CA VAL A 176 -4.90 23.55 1.85
C VAL A 176 -3.39 23.47 2.04
N LEU A 177 -2.72 22.79 1.12
CA LEU A 177 -1.26 22.72 1.08
C LEU A 177 -0.75 23.94 0.31
N TRP A 178 -0.14 24.88 1.04
CA TRP A 178 0.36 26.13 0.50
C TRP A 178 1.75 25.93 -0.09
N ASN A 179 1.79 25.67 -1.40
CA ASN A 179 3.01 25.50 -2.20
C ASN A 179 3.27 26.74 -3.08
N CYS A 180 2.88 27.92 -2.62
CA CYS A 180 3.13 29.18 -3.33
C CYS A 180 4.37 29.88 -2.77
N ASP A 181 5.12 30.59 -3.62
CA ASP A 181 6.25 31.44 -3.20
C ASP A 181 5.86 32.76 -2.55
N LYS A 182 4.56 33.05 -2.50
CA LYS A 182 4.02 34.22 -1.82
C LYS A 182 3.66 33.88 -0.37
N PRO A 183 3.71 34.86 0.54
CA PRO A 183 3.34 34.65 1.93
C PRO A 183 1.89 34.16 2.05
N LEU A 184 1.63 33.40 3.10
CA LEU A 184 0.31 32.88 3.42
C LEU A 184 -0.73 34.01 3.43
N PRO A 185 -1.86 33.87 2.71
CA PRO A 185 -2.94 34.84 2.76
C PRO A 185 -3.51 34.94 4.18
N PRO A 186 -3.88 36.15 4.64
CA PRO A 186 -4.56 36.31 5.93
C PRO A 186 -5.90 35.57 5.92
N LYS A 187 -6.37 35.15 7.11
CA LYS A 187 -7.62 34.39 7.29
C LYS A 187 -8.83 35.04 6.59
N SER A 188 -8.88 36.36 6.50
CA SER A 188 -9.96 37.11 5.85
C SER A 188 -10.07 36.89 4.33
N LYS A 189 -9.02 36.41 3.66
CA LYS A 189 -9.07 36.11 2.22
C LYS A 189 -9.65 34.73 1.90
N TRP A 190 -9.67 33.83 2.86
CA TRP A 190 -10.21 32.49 2.67
C TRP A 190 -11.75 32.53 2.73
N PRO A 191 -12.45 31.68 1.96
CA PRO A 191 -13.90 31.66 1.98
C PRO A 191 -14.42 31.20 3.35
N SER A 192 -15.55 31.76 3.77
CA SER A 192 -16.27 31.26 4.95
C SER A 192 -16.95 29.94 4.60
N THR A 193 -16.64 28.88 5.35
CA THR A 193 -17.13 27.53 5.11
C THR A 193 -17.73 26.93 6.37
N THR A 194 -18.64 25.98 6.20
CA THR A 194 -19.24 25.18 7.28
C THR A 194 -18.24 24.18 7.88
N VAL A 195 -17.30 23.72 7.06
CA VAL A 195 -16.22 22.81 7.46
C VAL A 195 -14.94 23.60 7.79
N PRO A 196 -14.11 23.12 8.73
CA PRO A 196 -12.85 23.76 9.06
C PRO A 196 -11.87 23.73 7.88
N ILE A 197 -11.19 24.85 7.66
CA ILE A 197 -10.07 24.97 6.70
C ILE A 197 -8.77 25.08 7.49
N THR A 198 -7.87 24.13 7.27
CA THR A 198 -6.51 24.15 7.80
C THR A 198 -5.53 24.42 6.67
N VAL A 199 -4.65 25.40 6.83
CA VAL A 199 -3.62 25.70 5.82
C VAL A 199 -2.27 25.27 6.35
N ILE A 200 -1.56 24.42 5.59
CA ILE A 200 -0.26 23.88 5.94
C ILE A 200 0.75 24.40 4.92
N GLU A 201 1.78 25.09 5.40
CA GLU A 201 2.94 25.48 4.59
C GLU A 201 4.01 24.39 4.73
N GLY A 202 4.33 23.70 3.64
CA GLY A 202 5.32 22.63 3.65
C GLY A 202 6.75 23.15 3.64
N GLU A 203 7.67 22.45 4.31
CA GLU A 203 9.11 22.79 4.31
C GLU A 203 9.72 22.76 2.89
N ARG A 204 9.17 21.92 2.00
CA ARG A 204 9.59 21.78 0.60
C ARG A 204 8.38 21.87 -0.32
N LYS A 205 8.42 22.83 -1.25
CA LYS A 205 7.35 23.08 -2.24
C LYS A 205 7.47 22.15 -3.44
N THR A 206 7.29 20.85 -3.21
CA THR A 206 7.26 19.84 -4.29
C THR A 206 5.84 19.36 -4.54
N MET A 207 5.54 18.91 -5.76
CA MET A 207 4.22 18.32 -6.08
C MET A 207 3.94 17.06 -5.27
N SER A 208 4.99 16.36 -4.83
CA SER A 208 4.90 15.16 -4.01
C SER A 208 4.55 15.42 -2.55
N SER A 209 4.63 16.68 -2.09
CA SER A 209 4.35 17.04 -0.68
C SER A 209 2.97 16.58 -0.22
N ARG A 210 1.97 16.59 -1.12
CA ARG A 210 0.60 16.13 -0.86
C ARG A 210 0.45 14.66 -0.47
N PHE A 211 1.45 13.84 -0.76
CA PHE A 211 1.47 12.41 -0.40
C PHE A 211 2.24 12.14 0.89
N SER A 212 2.75 13.19 1.54
CA SER A 212 3.36 13.05 2.85
C SER A 212 2.28 12.75 3.88
N PRO A 213 2.53 11.86 4.86
CA PRO A 213 1.59 11.64 5.93
C PRO A 213 1.39 12.94 6.71
N HIS A 214 0.14 13.36 6.85
CA HIS A 214 -0.25 14.52 7.65
C HIS A 214 -1.10 14.04 8.82
N ASP A 215 -0.61 14.21 10.04
CA ASP A 215 -1.30 13.76 11.27
C ASP A 215 -2.68 14.41 11.47
N VAL A 216 -2.90 15.55 10.81
CA VAL A 216 -4.18 16.28 10.80
C VAL A 216 -5.27 15.53 10.02
N ILE A 217 -4.90 14.68 9.05
CA ILE A 217 -5.85 13.87 8.30
C ILE A 217 -6.22 12.67 9.16
N LEU A 218 -7.46 12.63 9.67
CA LEU A 218 -7.95 11.52 10.51
C LEU A 218 -8.89 10.55 9.78
N THR A 219 -9.40 10.95 8.62
CA THR A 219 -10.33 10.15 7.82
C THR A 219 -9.61 9.11 6.98
N ASP A 220 -10.28 7.98 6.71
CA ASP A 220 -9.75 6.94 5.83
C ASP A 220 -9.68 7.40 4.37
N ALA A 221 -10.68 8.18 3.92
CA ALA A 221 -10.71 8.80 2.61
C ALA A 221 -9.96 10.13 2.56
N VAL A 222 -9.15 10.30 1.52
CA VAL A 222 -8.53 11.56 1.14
C VAL A 222 -9.00 11.95 -0.26
N LEU A 223 -9.66 13.11 -0.37
CA LEU A 223 -9.96 13.74 -1.65
C LEU A 223 -8.82 14.65 -2.05
N SER A 224 -8.04 14.23 -3.03
CA SER A 224 -6.87 14.94 -3.50
C SER A 224 -7.23 15.79 -4.73
N LEU A 225 -7.00 17.10 -4.63
CA LEU A 225 -7.38 18.11 -5.62
C LEU A 225 -6.25 19.05 -6.03
N ASP A 226 -6.14 19.33 -7.33
CA ASP A 226 -5.34 20.42 -7.87
C ASP A 226 -6.15 21.73 -7.80
N GLU A 227 -5.50 22.89 -7.63
CA GLU A 227 -6.19 24.18 -7.45
C GLU A 227 -7.07 24.63 -8.63
N ASP A 228 -6.84 24.08 -9.82
CA ASP A 228 -7.59 24.32 -11.04
C ASP A 228 -8.68 23.28 -11.31
N SER A 229 -8.86 22.31 -10.41
CA SER A 229 -9.91 21.30 -10.53
C SER A 229 -11.29 21.95 -10.48
N VAL A 230 -12.13 21.60 -11.45
CA VAL A 230 -13.51 22.08 -11.54
C VAL A 230 -14.43 20.92 -11.21
N LEU A 231 -14.91 20.88 -9.96
CA LEU A 231 -15.86 19.88 -9.48
C LEU A 231 -17.04 20.57 -8.78
N SER A 232 -18.24 20.08 -9.06
CA SER A 232 -19.45 20.43 -8.32
C SER A 232 -19.58 19.61 -7.04
N THR A 233 -20.39 20.08 -6.08
CA THR A 233 -20.68 19.35 -4.84
C THR A 233 -21.28 17.96 -5.11
N ASN A 234 -22.15 17.84 -6.13
CA ASN A 234 -22.77 16.56 -6.50
C ASN A 234 -21.74 15.56 -7.03
N GLU A 235 -20.76 16.04 -7.81
CA GLU A 235 -19.66 15.21 -8.29
C GLU A 235 -18.81 14.72 -7.12
N VAL A 236 -18.42 15.62 -6.21
CA VAL A 236 -17.67 15.26 -5.00
C VAL A 236 -18.39 14.18 -4.18
N ASP A 237 -19.70 14.38 -3.92
CA ASP A 237 -20.52 13.41 -3.18
C ASP A 237 -20.61 12.06 -3.90
N PHE A 238 -20.82 12.08 -5.22
CA PHE A 238 -20.91 10.87 -6.02
C PHE A 238 -19.60 10.08 -6.01
N ALA A 239 -18.47 10.75 -6.25
CA ALA A 239 -17.15 10.10 -6.25
C ALA A 239 -16.80 9.54 -4.86
N PHE A 240 -17.19 10.21 -3.78
CA PHE A 240 -17.02 9.67 -2.43
C PHE A 240 -17.83 8.39 -2.21
N ILE A 241 -19.10 8.35 -2.62
CA ILE A 241 -19.96 7.17 -2.51
C ILE A 241 -19.36 5.99 -3.31
N VAL A 242 -18.84 6.26 -4.50
CA VAL A 242 -18.16 5.24 -5.32
C VAL A 242 -16.89 4.75 -4.61
N TRP A 243 -16.05 5.65 -4.08
CA TRP A 243 -14.86 5.27 -3.32
C TRP A 243 -15.21 4.45 -2.07
N HIS A 244 -16.27 4.81 -1.35
CA HIS A 244 -16.72 4.09 -0.15
C HIS A 244 -17.06 2.62 -0.46
N SER A 245 -17.54 2.36 -1.68
CA SER A 245 -17.82 1.00 -2.17
C SER A 245 -16.56 0.24 -2.61
N PHE A 246 -15.46 0.93 -2.92
CA PHE A 246 -14.20 0.37 -3.39
C PHE A 246 -12.98 1.04 -2.72
N PRO A 247 -12.85 0.96 -1.38
CA PRO A 247 -11.87 1.74 -0.62
C PRO A 247 -10.42 1.34 -0.87
N ASP A 248 -10.20 0.19 -1.50
CA ASP A 248 -8.90 -0.31 -1.96
C ASP A 248 -8.46 0.28 -3.31
N ARG A 249 -9.29 1.12 -3.94
CA ARG A 249 -9.04 1.71 -5.27
C ARG A 249 -8.95 3.23 -5.23
N ILE A 250 -8.28 3.77 -6.25
CA ILE A 250 -8.32 5.21 -6.56
C ILE A 250 -9.57 5.46 -7.40
N VAL A 251 -10.41 6.41 -6.97
CA VAL A 251 -11.64 6.81 -7.67
C VAL A 251 -11.54 8.28 -8.02
N GLY A 252 -11.55 8.61 -9.31
CA GLY A 252 -11.37 9.99 -9.74
C GLY A 252 -11.76 10.22 -11.19
N TYR A 253 -11.66 11.48 -11.61
CA TYR A 253 -12.17 11.93 -12.91
C TYR A 253 -11.13 11.84 -14.05
N PRO A 254 -9.86 12.23 -13.86
CA PRO A 254 -8.93 12.27 -14.99
C PRO A 254 -8.34 10.87 -15.24
N ALA A 255 -8.93 10.13 -16.17
CA ALA A 255 -8.43 8.84 -16.64
C ALA A 255 -7.27 9.00 -17.63
N ARG A 256 -6.26 8.13 -17.54
CA ARG A 256 -5.09 8.08 -18.42
C ARG A 256 -4.70 6.63 -18.75
N SER A 257 -3.91 6.48 -19.81
CA SER A 257 -3.48 5.15 -20.27
C SER A 257 -1.99 5.12 -20.57
N HIS A 258 -1.40 3.95 -20.35
CA HIS A 258 -0.09 3.60 -20.87
C HIS A 258 -0.27 2.68 -22.08
N TYR A 259 0.68 2.70 -23.01
CA TYR A 259 0.70 1.80 -24.16
C TYR A 259 2.14 1.45 -24.52
N TRP A 260 2.36 0.29 -25.14
CA TRP A 260 3.68 -0.08 -25.63
C TRP A 260 3.91 0.52 -27.02
N ASP A 261 4.92 1.39 -27.17
CA ASP A 261 5.35 1.90 -28.47
C ASP A 261 6.41 0.96 -29.05
N GLY A 262 5.97 0.02 -29.90
CA GLY A 262 6.84 -0.97 -30.54
C GLY A 262 7.92 -0.35 -31.42
N SER A 263 7.67 0.83 -32.01
CA SER A 263 8.66 1.52 -32.86
C SER A 263 9.84 2.06 -32.04
N LYS A 264 9.60 2.41 -30.77
CA LYS A 264 10.60 2.98 -29.87
C LYS A 264 11.03 2.02 -28.77
N SER A 265 10.45 0.81 -28.75
CA SER A 265 10.65 -0.20 -27.69
C SER A 265 10.56 0.38 -26.28
N ARG A 266 9.55 1.23 -26.04
CA ARG A 266 9.31 1.85 -24.72
C ARG A 266 7.82 2.02 -24.44
N TRP A 267 7.47 2.09 -23.17
CA TRP A 267 6.14 2.49 -22.74
C TRP A 267 5.91 3.99 -23.03
N GLY A 268 4.75 4.30 -23.58
CA GLY A 268 4.24 5.65 -23.81
C GLY A 268 3.07 5.96 -22.89
N TYR A 269 2.84 7.25 -22.67
CA TYR A 269 1.72 7.80 -21.91
C TYR A 269 0.73 8.49 -22.86
N THR A 270 -0.57 8.36 -22.60
CA THR A 270 -1.59 9.05 -23.37
C THR A 270 -2.74 9.55 -22.51
N SER A 271 -3.28 10.71 -22.92
CA SER A 271 -4.50 11.32 -22.41
C SER A 271 -5.68 11.17 -23.39
N LYS A 272 -5.54 10.34 -24.42
CA LYS A 272 -6.61 10.08 -25.38
C LYS A 272 -7.80 9.46 -24.67
N TRP A 273 -8.99 9.96 -25.00
CA TRP A 273 -10.24 9.39 -24.54
C TRP A 273 -10.49 8.06 -25.26
N THR A 274 -10.37 6.98 -24.52
CA THR A 274 -10.64 5.61 -24.95
C THR A 274 -11.61 4.97 -23.96
N ASN A 275 -12.26 3.88 -24.36
CA ASN A 275 -13.15 3.11 -23.46
C ASN A 275 -12.37 2.28 -22.42
N GLU A 276 -11.05 2.35 -22.44
CA GLU A 276 -10.16 1.67 -21.52
C GLU A 276 -9.15 2.66 -20.96
N TYR A 277 -8.82 2.51 -19.67
CA TYR A 277 -7.78 3.27 -19.00
C TYR A 277 -7.03 2.38 -18.02
N SER A 278 -5.80 2.77 -17.69
CA SER A 278 -4.95 2.03 -16.75
C SER A 278 -4.45 2.88 -15.58
N MET A 279 -4.79 4.16 -15.56
CA MET A 279 -4.40 5.11 -14.52
C MET A 279 -5.53 6.11 -14.25
N VAL A 280 -5.64 6.55 -13.00
CA VAL A 280 -6.46 7.69 -12.58
C VAL A 280 -5.53 8.71 -11.95
N LEU A 281 -5.57 9.96 -12.40
CA LEU A 281 -4.72 11.01 -11.83
C LEU A 281 -5.24 11.48 -10.48
N THR A 282 -4.33 11.68 -9.54
CA THR A 282 -4.61 12.12 -8.17
C THR A 282 -4.92 13.62 -8.03
N GLY A 283 -4.94 14.35 -9.16
CA GLY A 283 -5.31 15.76 -9.20
C GLY A 283 -6.80 16.01 -9.00
N ALA A 284 -7.64 14.98 -9.14
CA ALA A 284 -9.06 15.03 -8.80
C ALA A 284 -9.55 13.60 -8.51
N ALA A 285 -9.09 13.03 -7.39
CA ALA A 285 -9.40 11.66 -7.00
C ALA A 285 -9.43 11.43 -5.49
N PHE A 286 -10.27 10.48 -5.09
CA PHE A 286 -10.27 9.83 -3.80
C PHE A 286 -9.30 8.66 -3.75
N TYR A 287 -8.59 8.54 -2.64
CA TYR A 287 -7.80 7.35 -2.28
C TYR A 287 -7.79 7.15 -0.78
N HIS A 288 -7.37 5.96 -0.35
CA HIS A 288 -7.18 5.65 1.07
C HIS A 288 -5.91 6.30 1.61
N ARG A 289 -6.00 6.92 2.79
CA ARG A 289 -4.86 7.51 3.52
C ARG A 289 -3.73 6.50 3.74
#